data_AF-A0A0C1NFD9-F1
#
_entry.id   AF-A0A0C1NFD9-F1
#
_cell.length_a   1.000
_cell.length_b   1.000
_cell.length_c   1.000
_cell.angle_alpha   90.00
_cell.angle_beta   90.00
_cell.angle_gamma   90.00
#
_symmetry.space_group_name_H-M   'P 1'
#
loop_
_entity.id
_entity.type
_entity.pdbx_description
1 polymer ?
#
loop_
_entity_poly.entity_id
_entity_poly.type
_entity_poly.pdbx_seq_one_letter_code
_entity_poly.pdbx_strand_id
1 'polypeptide(L)'
;MIATSAVFCQLPLQKNISSSLAQIQEATLALLEAASELDLIQKSLGKIEFNRELKRCQQNPKDVKEYLELIQEYSECDLEEISALGILTLKKLTRPSMTPVKEALKNLTDITPAKIEHLTKTLVKRERKSKQPRDTIWGEGGKFFNTGDIYDNSQAGVALERMAASEGKTPQTITVEAIELRQAVSSHIKSQFPTADIKLKVSVVEENMSSLKVALQPTLPLISFQGSDFVLLDATKQCVLELDKPMPSPTSQPPYASLEIVEHQRTLQKITQYQASLSMEQSPPLTPLSELSSIELKAVEVLLEASMGHADWNQIKDAIAKINPDRKDKVWFALSLDQRDRARKVFPTHYILLIQAVKKSLIYEWLEDKSGGAIHLRICNTVPGMFDELVSIENLESFLKTLSPRDESASK
;
A
#
# COMPACT_ATOMS: atom_id res chain seq x y z
N MET A 1 -46.33 4.25 20.74
CA MET A 1 -46.22 4.80 19.38
C MET A 1 -44.75 5.10 19.11
N ILE A 2 -44.07 4.24 18.37
CA ILE A 2 -42.73 4.50 17.83
C ILE A 2 -42.86 4.24 16.34
N ALA A 3 -42.99 5.31 15.58
CA ALA A 3 -42.93 5.29 14.13
C ALA A 3 -42.13 6.52 13.71
N THR A 4 -41.34 6.34 12.64
CA THR A 4 -40.52 7.32 11.92
C THR A 4 -39.04 7.41 12.32
N SER A 5 -38.24 6.43 11.90
CA SER A 5 -36.80 6.65 11.64
C SER A 5 -36.22 5.88 10.45
N ALA A 6 -37.05 5.35 9.54
CA ALA A 6 -36.58 4.45 8.48
C ALA A 6 -36.55 5.03 7.04
N VAL A 7 -37.00 6.27 6.80
CA VAL A 7 -37.31 6.70 5.41
C VAL A 7 -36.31 7.70 4.80
N PHE A 8 -35.37 8.29 5.55
CA PHE A 8 -34.68 9.51 5.06
C PHE A 8 -33.21 9.43 4.64
N CYS A 9 -32.60 8.24 4.43
CA CYS A 9 -31.17 8.19 4.02
C CYS A 9 -30.79 7.20 2.89
N GLN A 10 -31.72 6.49 2.22
CA GLN A 10 -31.31 5.40 1.30
C GLN A 10 -31.54 5.65 -0.21
N LEU A 11 -32.31 6.68 -0.60
CA LEU A 11 -32.75 6.84 -2.00
C LEU A 11 -31.69 7.40 -2.99
N PRO A 12 -30.82 8.38 -2.65
CA PRO A 12 -29.86 8.92 -3.61
C PRO A 12 -28.67 7.97 -3.90
N LEU A 13 -28.22 7.22 -2.88
CA LEU A 13 -27.09 6.29 -2.99
C LEU A 13 -27.40 5.10 -3.89
N GLN A 14 -28.62 4.54 -3.79
CA GLN A 14 -29.01 3.37 -4.57
C GLN A 14 -29.13 3.68 -6.08
N LYS A 15 -29.60 4.89 -6.43
CA LYS A 15 -29.70 5.34 -7.82
C LYS A 15 -28.31 5.50 -8.46
N ASN A 16 -27.34 6.02 -7.70
CA ASN A 16 -25.97 6.19 -8.17
C ASN A 16 -25.27 4.83 -8.38
N ILE A 17 -25.44 3.88 -7.46
CA ILE A 17 -24.84 2.54 -7.60
C ILE A 17 -25.43 1.80 -8.80
N SER A 18 -26.76 1.85 -8.98
CA SER A 18 -27.42 1.16 -10.10
C SER A 18 -26.96 1.72 -11.45
N SER A 19 -26.81 3.05 -11.55
CA SER A 19 -26.27 3.70 -12.76
C SER A 19 -24.82 3.30 -13.04
N SER A 20 -23.96 3.26 -12.02
CA SER A 20 -22.56 2.84 -12.21
C SER A 20 -22.44 1.37 -12.58
N LEU A 21 -23.31 0.49 -12.05
CA LEU A 21 -23.33 -0.92 -12.42
C LEU A 21 -23.79 -1.11 -13.86
N ALA A 22 -24.80 -0.36 -14.31
CA ALA A 22 -25.25 -0.37 -15.71
C ALA A 22 -24.12 0.08 -16.66
N GLN A 23 -23.38 1.13 -16.32
CA GLN A 23 -22.22 1.59 -17.10
C GLN A 23 -21.10 0.53 -17.18
N ILE A 24 -20.85 -0.21 -16.10
CA ILE A 24 -19.85 -1.30 -16.10
C ILE A 24 -20.33 -2.44 -17.00
N GLN A 25 -21.62 -2.78 -16.97
CA GLN A 25 -22.20 -3.79 -17.83
C GLN A 25 -22.10 -3.38 -19.31
N GLU A 26 -22.50 -2.16 -19.64
CA GLU A 26 -22.42 -1.60 -20.99
C GLU A 26 -20.97 -1.57 -21.51
N ALA A 27 -20.02 -1.13 -20.69
CA ALA A 27 -18.60 -1.16 -21.05
C ALA A 27 -18.08 -2.59 -21.22
N THR A 28 -18.56 -3.55 -20.43
CA THR A 28 -18.21 -4.97 -20.58
C THR A 28 -18.77 -5.52 -21.88
N LEU A 29 -20.03 -5.20 -22.23
CA LEU A 29 -20.66 -5.62 -23.48
C LEU A 29 -19.89 -5.08 -24.69
N ALA A 30 -19.61 -3.77 -24.72
CA ALA A 30 -18.86 -3.14 -25.81
C ALA A 30 -17.46 -3.75 -25.99
N LEU A 31 -16.78 -4.11 -24.89
CA LEU A 31 -15.50 -4.82 -24.95
C LEU A 31 -15.63 -6.23 -25.53
N LEU A 32 -16.70 -6.95 -25.21
CA LEU A 32 -16.94 -8.29 -25.72
C LEU A 32 -17.28 -8.26 -27.22
N GLU A 33 -18.11 -7.32 -27.66
CA GLU A 33 -18.43 -7.11 -29.07
C GLU A 33 -17.17 -6.79 -29.88
N ALA A 34 -16.37 -5.82 -29.42
CA ALA A 34 -15.11 -5.47 -30.06
C ALA A 34 -14.13 -6.66 -30.11
N ALA A 35 -14.06 -7.46 -29.04
CA ALA A 35 -13.22 -8.65 -29.01
C ALA A 35 -13.73 -9.74 -29.98
N SER A 36 -15.04 -9.86 -30.18
CA SER A 36 -15.66 -10.76 -31.15
C SER A 36 -15.32 -10.35 -32.59
N GLU A 37 -15.39 -9.07 -32.91
CA GLU A 37 -14.94 -8.56 -34.21
C GLU A 37 -13.44 -8.81 -34.44
N LEU A 38 -12.61 -8.60 -33.41
CA LEU A 38 -11.18 -8.89 -33.48
C LEU A 38 -10.88 -10.38 -33.69
N ASP A 39 -11.70 -11.29 -33.15
CA ASP A 39 -11.57 -12.74 -33.38
C ASP A 39 -11.89 -13.10 -34.84
N LEU A 40 -12.92 -12.49 -35.44
CA LEU A 40 -13.25 -12.64 -36.86
C LEU A 40 -12.12 -12.10 -37.77
N ILE A 41 -11.56 -10.94 -37.43
CA ILE A 41 -10.41 -10.37 -38.14
C ILE A 41 -9.19 -11.28 -38.00
N GLN A 42 -8.93 -11.81 -36.80
CA GLN A 42 -7.82 -12.75 -36.58
C GLN A 42 -7.99 -14.04 -37.39
N LYS A 43 -9.22 -14.57 -37.50
CA LYS A 43 -9.54 -15.76 -38.30
C LYS A 43 -9.34 -15.54 -39.80
N SER A 44 -9.65 -14.34 -40.31
CA SER A 44 -9.51 -14.01 -41.74
C SER A 44 -8.08 -13.67 -42.16
N LEU A 45 -7.34 -12.90 -41.36
CA LEU A 45 -5.94 -12.53 -41.64
C LEU A 45 -4.94 -13.62 -41.22
N GLY A 46 -5.33 -14.50 -40.31
CA GLY A 46 -4.39 -15.41 -39.67
C GLY A 46 -3.52 -14.73 -38.60
N LYS A 47 -2.97 -15.56 -37.71
CA LYS A 47 -2.35 -15.11 -36.45
C LYS A 47 -1.10 -14.22 -36.63
N ILE A 48 -0.30 -14.47 -37.67
CA ILE A 48 0.97 -13.74 -37.89
C ILE A 48 0.68 -12.32 -38.37
N GLU A 49 -0.18 -12.18 -39.38
CA GLU A 49 -0.56 -10.90 -39.98
C GLU A 49 -1.38 -10.05 -39.01
N PHE A 50 -2.29 -10.67 -38.27
CA PHE A 50 -3.02 -10.03 -37.18
C PHE A 50 -2.08 -9.41 -36.12
N ASN A 51 -1.08 -10.17 -35.65
CA ASN A 51 -0.10 -9.65 -34.68
C ASN A 51 0.77 -8.52 -35.25
N ARG A 52 1.02 -8.52 -36.57
CA ARG A 52 1.75 -7.45 -37.25
C ARG A 52 0.94 -6.17 -37.28
N GLU A 53 -0.37 -6.25 -37.57
CA GLU A 53 -1.25 -5.09 -37.56
C GLU A 53 -1.49 -4.55 -36.14
N LEU A 54 -1.62 -5.40 -35.11
CA LEU A 54 -1.69 -4.93 -33.72
C LEU A 54 -0.46 -4.09 -33.33
N LYS A 55 0.74 -4.54 -33.72
CA LYS A 55 1.98 -3.77 -33.49
C LYS A 55 1.99 -2.45 -34.24
N ARG A 56 1.42 -2.40 -35.45
CA ARG A 56 1.28 -1.16 -36.24
C ARG A 56 0.37 -0.15 -35.55
N CYS A 57 -0.71 -0.62 -34.93
CA CYS A 57 -1.61 0.19 -34.10
C CYS A 57 -1.07 0.48 -32.68
N GLN A 58 0.20 0.17 -32.40
CA GLN A 58 0.84 0.33 -31.09
C GLN A 58 0.12 -0.43 -29.96
N GLN A 59 -0.62 -1.49 -30.29
CA GLN A 59 -1.28 -2.35 -29.33
C GLN A 59 -0.39 -3.54 -28.98
N ASN A 60 -0.39 -3.92 -27.71
CA ASN A 60 0.34 -5.08 -27.22
C ASN A 60 -0.47 -6.36 -27.52
N PRO A 61 0.06 -7.33 -28.31
CA PRO A 61 -0.66 -8.54 -28.64
C PRO A 61 -1.05 -9.39 -27.43
N LYS A 62 -0.32 -9.27 -26.30
CA LYS A 62 -0.64 -10.01 -25.07
C LYS A 62 -1.95 -9.53 -24.45
N ASP A 63 -2.21 -8.23 -24.48
CA ASP A 63 -3.38 -7.64 -23.83
C ASP A 63 -4.64 -8.00 -24.62
N VAL A 64 -4.56 -7.95 -25.95
CA VAL A 64 -5.65 -8.37 -26.86
C VAL A 64 -5.92 -9.87 -26.77
N LYS A 65 -4.87 -10.70 -26.61
CA LYS A 65 -4.99 -12.16 -26.51
C LYS A 65 -5.89 -12.59 -25.35
N GLU A 66 -5.86 -11.91 -24.21
CA GLU A 66 -6.73 -12.23 -23.07
C GLU A 66 -8.21 -12.07 -23.40
N TYR A 67 -8.58 -11.06 -24.20
CA TYR A 67 -9.97 -10.82 -24.61
C TYR A 67 -10.41 -11.80 -25.69
N LEU A 68 -9.52 -12.17 -26.62
CA LEU A 68 -9.80 -13.18 -27.63
C LEU A 68 -10.05 -14.57 -27.00
N GLU A 69 -9.24 -14.95 -26.01
CA GLU A 69 -9.46 -16.21 -25.26
C GLU A 69 -10.81 -16.20 -24.54
N LEU A 70 -11.22 -15.04 -24.03
CA LEU A 70 -12.49 -14.87 -23.34
C LEU A 70 -13.67 -15.06 -24.30
N ILE A 71 -13.63 -14.46 -25.50
CA ILE A 71 -14.67 -14.67 -26.52
C ILE A 71 -14.72 -16.12 -27.00
N GLN A 72 -13.57 -16.77 -27.19
CA GLN A 72 -13.54 -18.16 -27.59
C GLN A 72 -14.18 -19.06 -26.52
N GLU A 73 -13.89 -18.82 -25.24
CA GLU A 73 -14.44 -19.57 -24.11
C GLU A 73 -15.97 -19.40 -23.96
N TYR A 74 -16.49 -18.20 -24.22
CA TYR A 74 -17.92 -17.89 -24.09
C TYR A 74 -18.66 -17.77 -25.44
N SER A 75 -18.12 -18.37 -26.49
CA SER A 75 -18.68 -18.29 -27.85
C SER A 75 -20.09 -18.90 -27.99
N GLU A 76 -20.48 -19.78 -27.07
CA GLU A 76 -21.82 -20.39 -27.00
C GLU A 76 -22.82 -19.56 -26.17
N CYS A 77 -22.36 -18.52 -25.47
CA CYS A 77 -23.19 -17.70 -24.58
C CYS A 77 -23.63 -16.41 -25.28
N ASP A 78 -24.78 -15.88 -24.86
CA ASP A 78 -25.18 -14.54 -25.26
C ASP A 78 -24.28 -13.48 -24.59
N LEU A 79 -23.74 -12.56 -25.40
CA LEU A 79 -22.84 -11.50 -24.93
C LEU A 79 -23.56 -10.55 -23.96
N GLU A 80 -24.84 -10.28 -24.18
CA GLU A 80 -25.64 -9.44 -23.29
C GLU A 80 -25.78 -10.07 -21.90
N GLU A 81 -26.09 -11.36 -21.82
CA GLU A 81 -26.23 -12.09 -20.56
C GLU A 81 -24.91 -12.17 -19.78
N ILE A 82 -23.81 -12.48 -20.44
CA ILE A 82 -22.51 -12.60 -19.76
C ILE A 82 -21.91 -11.24 -19.39
N SER A 83 -22.28 -10.16 -20.09
CA SER A 83 -21.83 -8.79 -19.77
C SER A 83 -22.22 -8.36 -18.35
N ALA A 84 -23.35 -8.85 -17.85
CA ALA A 84 -23.85 -8.58 -16.50
C ALA A 84 -22.90 -9.07 -15.39
N LEU A 85 -21.97 -9.97 -15.71
CA LEU A 85 -20.98 -10.48 -14.76
C LEU A 85 -19.78 -9.56 -14.57
N GLY A 86 -19.54 -8.68 -15.54
CA GLY A 86 -18.36 -7.84 -15.60
C GLY A 86 -17.08 -8.59 -15.99
N ILE A 87 -16.16 -7.86 -16.64
CA ILE A 87 -14.96 -8.43 -17.25
C ILE A 87 -14.04 -9.19 -16.27
N LEU A 88 -13.92 -8.73 -15.02
CA LEU A 88 -13.06 -9.36 -14.02
C LEU A 88 -13.58 -10.74 -13.59
N THR A 89 -14.90 -10.88 -13.46
CA THR A 89 -15.54 -12.15 -13.13
C THR A 89 -15.36 -13.15 -14.27
N LEU A 90 -15.56 -12.71 -15.51
CA LEU A 90 -15.35 -13.52 -16.71
C LEU A 90 -13.90 -14.02 -16.78
N LYS A 91 -12.91 -13.13 -16.58
CA LYS A 91 -11.48 -13.50 -16.50
C LYS A 91 -11.14 -14.44 -15.33
N LYS A 92 -11.85 -14.33 -14.21
CA LYS A 92 -11.65 -15.26 -13.08
C LYS A 92 -12.16 -16.65 -13.43
N LEU A 93 -13.32 -16.72 -14.10
CA LEU A 93 -13.93 -17.97 -14.52
C LEU A 93 -13.10 -18.69 -15.58
N THR A 94 -12.34 -18.00 -16.43
CA THR A 94 -11.45 -18.67 -17.41
C THR A 94 -10.36 -19.53 -16.79
N ARG A 95 -10.05 -19.37 -15.50
CA ARG A 95 -9.00 -20.14 -14.80
C ARG A 95 -9.35 -21.63 -14.68
N PRO A 96 -8.37 -22.56 -14.82
CA PRO A 96 -8.61 -23.99 -14.68
C PRO A 96 -9.19 -24.42 -13.32
N SER A 97 -8.91 -23.67 -12.25
CA SER A 97 -9.49 -23.94 -10.92
C SER A 97 -11.00 -23.69 -10.84
N MET A 98 -11.57 -22.99 -11.82
CA MET A 98 -12.99 -22.62 -11.88
C MET A 98 -13.78 -23.48 -12.88
N THR A 99 -13.17 -24.48 -13.51
CA THR A 99 -13.86 -25.40 -14.45
C THR A 99 -15.14 -26.01 -13.86
N PRO A 100 -15.18 -26.47 -12.60
CA PRO A 100 -16.43 -27.00 -12.01
C PRO A 100 -17.55 -25.95 -11.94
N VAL A 101 -17.19 -24.67 -11.72
CA VAL A 101 -18.15 -23.56 -11.70
C VAL A 101 -18.67 -23.28 -13.11
N LYS A 102 -17.79 -23.33 -14.12
CA LYS A 102 -18.16 -23.16 -15.53
C LYS A 102 -19.12 -24.25 -16.01
N GLU A 103 -18.85 -25.51 -15.70
CA GLU A 103 -19.73 -26.63 -16.07
C GLU A 103 -21.10 -26.51 -15.39
N ALA A 104 -21.14 -26.07 -14.13
CA ALA A 104 -22.39 -25.80 -13.44
C ALA A 104 -23.16 -24.61 -14.06
N LEU A 105 -22.45 -23.61 -14.59
CA LEU A 105 -23.06 -22.45 -15.25
C LEU A 105 -23.73 -22.81 -16.58
N LYS A 106 -23.17 -23.76 -17.36
CA LYS A 106 -23.79 -24.22 -18.62
C LYS A 106 -25.19 -24.82 -18.43
N ASN A 107 -25.52 -25.29 -17.23
CA ASN A 107 -26.78 -25.93 -16.91
C ASN A 107 -27.80 -24.98 -16.24
N LEU A 108 -27.44 -23.71 -16.02
CA LEU A 108 -28.33 -22.73 -15.41
C LEU A 108 -29.09 -21.96 -16.48
N THR A 109 -30.40 -21.77 -16.26
CA THR A 109 -31.27 -20.99 -17.16
C THR A 109 -31.06 -19.49 -17.05
N ASP A 110 -30.61 -18.98 -15.91
CA ASP A 110 -30.19 -17.57 -15.78
C ASP A 110 -28.87 -17.46 -15.03
N ILE A 111 -27.94 -16.73 -15.64
CA ILE A 111 -26.62 -16.46 -15.11
C ILE A 111 -26.69 -15.12 -14.36
N THR A 112 -26.57 -15.17 -13.03
CA THR A 112 -26.51 -13.96 -12.19
C THR A 112 -25.24 -13.95 -11.35
N PRO A 113 -24.68 -12.76 -11.03
CA PRO A 113 -23.48 -12.66 -10.19
C PRO A 113 -23.61 -13.40 -8.85
N ALA A 114 -24.79 -13.34 -8.23
CA ALA A 114 -25.07 -14.03 -6.96
C ALA A 114 -25.00 -15.57 -7.08
N LYS A 115 -25.54 -16.14 -8.16
CA LYS A 115 -25.46 -17.58 -8.43
C LYS A 115 -24.01 -18.03 -8.64
N ILE A 116 -23.19 -17.22 -9.32
CA ILE A 116 -21.76 -17.51 -9.53
C ILE A 116 -20.99 -17.48 -8.21
N GLU A 117 -21.24 -16.49 -7.36
CA GLU A 117 -20.60 -16.43 -6.05
C GLU A 117 -20.96 -17.64 -5.20
N HIS A 118 -22.24 -18.04 -5.21
CA HIS A 118 -22.71 -19.24 -4.52
C HIS A 118 -22.07 -20.53 -5.06
N LEU A 119 -22.03 -20.71 -6.39
CA LEU A 119 -21.36 -21.84 -7.02
C LEU A 119 -19.86 -21.86 -6.73
N THR A 120 -19.21 -20.70 -6.74
CA THR A 120 -17.80 -20.58 -6.38
C THR A 120 -17.56 -21.03 -4.94
N LYS A 121 -18.38 -20.57 -3.98
CA LYS A 121 -18.27 -21.00 -2.57
C LYS A 121 -18.53 -22.50 -2.39
N THR A 122 -19.45 -23.06 -3.18
CA THR A 122 -19.91 -24.45 -3.03
C THR A 122 -19.00 -25.45 -3.70
N LEU A 123 -18.57 -25.16 -4.94
CA LEU A 123 -17.81 -26.07 -5.80
C LEU A 123 -16.31 -25.84 -5.68
N VAL A 124 -15.89 -24.60 -5.44
CA VAL A 124 -14.48 -24.28 -5.13
C VAL A 124 -14.29 -24.35 -3.61
N LYS A 125 -14.65 -25.49 -3.02
CA LYS A 125 -14.08 -25.84 -1.72
C LYS A 125 -12.59 -26.02 -1.96
N ARG A 126 -11.79 -25.06 -1.48
CA ARG A 126 -10.36 -25.30 -1.31
C ARG A 126 -10.24 -26.50 -0.38
N GLU A 127 -10.02 -27.68 -0.93
CA GLU A 127 -9.34 -28.75 -0.24
C GLU A 127 -7.96 -28.21 0.10
N ARG A 128 -7.88 -27.49 1.23
CA ARG A 128 -6.63 -27.37 1.96
C ARG A 128 -6.34 -28.79 2.36
N LYS A 129 -5.55 -29.51 1.55
CA LYS A 129 -4.91 -30.75 2.00
C LYS A 129 -4.36 -30.41 3.39
N SER A 130 -4.91 -31.03 4.43
CA SER A 130 -4.40 -30.87 5.77
C SER A 130 -2.94 -31.28 5.67
N LYS A 131 -2.02 -30.31 5.66
CA LYS A 131 -0.61 -30.63 5.79
C LYS A 131 -0.54 -31.42 7.08
N GLN A 132 -0.09 -32.66 7.00
CA GLN A 132 0.11 -33.45 8.20
C GLN A 132 0.91 -32.60 9.19
N PRO A 133 0.45 -32.48 10.44
CA PRO A 133 1.14 -31.69 11.44
C PRO A 133 2.58 -32.20 11.49
N ARG A 134 3.54 -31.33 11.15
CA ARG A 134 4.95 -31.62 11.46
C ARG A 134 5.09 -31.39 12.95
N ASP A 135 5.50 -32.44 13.66
CA ASP A 135 5.94 -32.35 15.05
C ASP A 135 7.15 -31.40 15.11
N THR A 136 6.87 -30.14 15.37
CA THR A 136 7.87 -29.16 15.77
C THR A 136 7.39 -28.50 17.05
N ILE A 137 8.33 -28.28 17.97
CA ILE A 137 8.22 -27.59 19.26
C ILE A 137 7.63 -26.16 19.20
N TRP A 138 7.22 -25.70 18.03
CA TRP A 138 6.70 -24.35 17.75
C TRP A 138 5.41 -24.41 16.92
N GLY A 139 4.42 -25.15 17.43
CA GLY A 139 3.17 -25.53 16.74
C GLY A 139 2.46 -24.47 15.87
N GLU A 140 1.81 -25.02 14.86
CA GLU A 140 1.02 -24.56 13.71
C GLU A 140 0.30 -23.18 13.71
N GLY A 141 0.36 -22.53 12.54
CA GLY A 141 -0.91 -22.26 11.83
C GLY A 141 -1.68 -20.98 12.18
N GLY A 142 -1.02 -19.82 12.07
CA GLY A 142 -1.70 -18.54 11.87
C GLY A 142 -1.62 -17.61 13.07
N LYS A 143 -1.01 -16.45 12.82
CA LYS A 143 -0.43 -15.50 13.78
C LYS A 143 0.79 -16.09 14.49
N PHE A 144 1.96 -15.79 13.91
CA PHE A 144 3.17 -15.68 14.73
C PHE A 144 2.80 -14.85 15.97
N PHE A 145 3.04 -15.37 17.16
CA PHE A 145 3.29 -14.49 18.29
C PHE A 145 4.48 -13.64 17.85
N ASN A 146 4.21 -12.40 17.46
CA ASN A 146 5.26 -11.43 17.21
C ASN A 146 5.85 -11.14 18.59
N THR A 147 6.89 -11.87 18.98
CA THR A 147 7.66 -11.67 20.21
C THR A 147 8.55 -10.43 20.10
N GLY A 148 8.02 -9.34 19.53
CA GLY A 148 8.77 -8.10 19.30
C GLY A 148 9.44 -7.60 20.59
N ASP A 149 8.70 -7.64 21.70
CA ASP A 149 9.18 -7.08 22.96
C ASP A 149 10.20 -7.96 23.71
N ILE A 150 10.31 -9.26 23.36
CA ILE A 150 11.29 -10.14 24.03
C ILE A 150 12.69 -9.91 23.46
N TYR A 151 12.80 -9.60 22.16
CA TYR A 151 14.09 -9.37 21.51
C TYR A 151 14.69 -8.00 21.84
N ASP A 152 13.87 -7.02 22.23
CA ASP A 152 14.34 -5.70 22.64
C ASP A 152 15.02 -5.68 24.02
N ASN A 153 14.85 -6.75 24.81
CA ASN A 153 15.50 -6.88 26.11
C ASN A 153 16.36 -8.16 26.17
N SER A 154 17.64 -8.02 25.80
CA SER A 154 18.61 -9.12 25.83
C SER A 154 18.72 -9.83 27.18
N GLN A 155 18.38 -9.15 28.28
CA GLN A 155 18.40 -9.74 29.62
C GLN A 155 17.20 -10.68 29.86
N ALA A 156 16.07 -10.46 29.19
CA ALA A 156 14.88 -11.30 29.33
C ALA A 156 15.12 -12.72 28.78
N GLY A 157 15.76 -12.81 27.61
CA GLY A 157 16.15 -14.11 27.03
C GLY A 157 17.12 -14.90 27.92
N VAL A 158 18.16 -14.24 28.42
CA VAL A 158 19.17 -14.85 29.32
C VAL A 158 18.54 -15.27 30.66
N ALA A 159 17.61 -14.48 31.20
CA ALA A 159 16.90 -14.83 32.42
C ALA A 159 15.99 -16.04 32.22
N LEU A 160 15.26 -16.11 31.10
CA LEU A 160 14.42 -17.26 30.74
C LEU A 160 15.24 -18.54 30.57
N GLU A 161 16.37 -18.47 29.87
CA GLU A 161 17.28 -19.60 29.69
C GLU A 161 17.86 -20.07 31.02
N ARG A 162 18.29 -19.13 31.88
CA ARG A 162 18.79 -19.46 33.22
C ARG A 162 17.72 -20.14 34.08
N MET A 163 16.50 -19.59 34.12
CA MET A 163 15.40 -20.16 34.89
C MET A 163 15.02 -21.55 34.36
N ALA A 164 15.02 -21.75 33.04
CA ALA A 164 14.79 -23.06 32.46
C ALA A 164 15.87 -24.07 32.86
N ALA A 165 17.15 -23.66 32.84
CA ALA A 165 18.27 -24.51 33.21
C ALA A 165 18.36 -24.79 34.72
N SER A 166 18.08 -23.81 35.58
CA SER A 166 18.22 -23.96 37.04
C SER A 166 16.98 -24.52 37.73
N GLU A 167 15.78 -24.20 37.22
CA GLU A 167 14.50 -24.59 37.83
C GLU A 167 13.82 -25.75 37.09
N GLY A 168 14.35 -26.17 35.93
CA GLY A 168 13.76 -27.23 35.11
C GLY A 168 12.38 -26.88 34.53
N LYS A 169 12.02 -25.59 34.56
CA LYS A 169 10.73 -25.10 34.08
C LYS A 169 10.79 -24.82 32.57
N THR A 170 9.67 -25.02 31.89
CA THR A 170 9.55 -24.61 30.50
C THR A 170 9.34 -23.10 30.41
N PRO A 171 9.74 -22.44 29.30
CA PRO A 171 9.45 -21.02 29.08
C PRO A 171 7.96 -20.67 29.22
N GLN A 172 7.08 -21.60 28.84
CA GLN A 172 5.63 -21.46 28.98
C GLN A 172 5.21 -21.37 30.44
N THR A 173 5.73 -22.25 31.31
CA THR A 173 5.44 -22.23 32.76
C THR A 173 5.93 -20.93 33.40
N ILE A 174 7.15 -20.49 33.06
CA ILE A 174 7.72 -19.24 33.58
C ILE A 174 6.86 -18.03 33.17
N THR A 175 6.38 -18.02 31.92
CA THR A 175 5.53 -16.93 31.41
C THR A 175 4.18 -16.89 32.13
N VAL A 176 3.57 -18.05 32.39
CA VAL A 176 2.31 -18.14 33.13
C VAL A 176 2.46 -17.60 34.56
N GLU A 177 3.50 -18.04 35.29
CA GLU A 177 3.79 -17.54 36.65
C GLU A 177 4.01 -16.02 36.67
N ALA A 178 4.72 -15.47 35.68
CA ALA A 178 4.94 -14.03 35.56
C ALA A 178 3.65 -13.23 35.30
N ILE A 179 2.75 -13.78 34.48
CA ILE A 179 1.43 -13.17 34.23
C ILE A 179 0.58 -13.17 35.50
N GLU A 180 0.53 -14.29 36.21
CA GLU A 180 -0.20 -14.42 37.48
C GLU A 180 0.32 -13.42 38.52
N LEU A 181 1.64 -13.29 38.65
CA LEU A 181 2.25 -12.32 39.56
C LEU A 181 1.92 -10.88 39.18
N ARG A 182 1.92 -10.54 37.88
CA ARG A 182 1.55 -9.19 37.41
C ARG A 182 0.08 -8.86 37.68
N GLN A 183 -0.81 -9.85 37.54
CA GLN A 183 -2.23 -9.69 37.87
C GLN A 183 -2.44 -9.50 39.37
N ALA A 184 -1.74 -10.29 40.20
CA ALA A 184 -1.78 -10.15 41.66
C ALA A 184 -1.31 -8.74 42.09
N VAL A 185 -0.18 -8.26 41.56
CA VAL A 185 0.32 -6.90 41.83
C VAL A 185 -0.67 -5.83 41.37
N SER A 186 -1.23 -5.96 40.17
CA SER A 186 -2.24 -5.00 39.67
C SER A 186 -3.49 -4.96 40.54
N SER A 187 -3.95 -6.12 41.03
CA SER A 187 -5.10 -6.19 41.94
C SER A 187 -4.80 -5.54 43.28
N HIS A 188 -3.58 -5.72 43.80
CA HIS A 188 -3.13 -5.11 45.05
C HIS A 188 -3.05 -3.57 44.93
N ILE A 189 -2.49 -3.05 43.84
CA ILE A 189 -2.43 -1.61 43.57
C ILE A 189 -3.84 -1.01 43.48
N LYS A 190 -4.76 -1.66 42.75
CA LYS A 190 -6.15 -1.21 42.65
C LYS A 190 -6.88 -1.22 44.00
N SER A 191 -6.54 -2.16 44.89
CA SER A 191 -7.12 -2.23 46.24
C SER A 191 -6.57 -1.15 47.18
N GLN A 192 -5.32 -0.72 47.00
CA GLN A 192 -4.68 0.32 47.83
C GLN A 192 -5.03 1.74 47.37
N PHE A 193 -5.33 1.93 46.08
CA PHE A 193 -5.68 3.22 45.51
C PHE A 193 -7.06 3.13 44.84
N PRO A 194 -8.17 3.22 45.62
CA PRO A 194 -9.49 3.29 45.02
C PRO A 194 -9.57 4.54 44.15
N THR A 195 -9.72 4.33 42.85
CA THR A 195 -9.89 5.40 41.86
C THR A 195 -11.10 6.23 42.25
N ALA A 196 -10.88 7.45 42.74
CA ALA A 196 -11.97 8.39 42.98
C ALA A 196 -12.47 8.87 41.62
N ASP A 197 -13.66 8.43 41.22
CA ASP A 197 -14.35 8.96 40.04
C ASP A 197 -14.62 10.45 40.23
N ILE A 198 -13.83 11.29 39.57
CA ILE A 198 -14.04 12.74 39.56
C ILE A 198 -15.23 13.03 38.63
N LYS A 199 -16.43 13.11 39.21
CA LYS A 199 -17.62 13.60 38.49
C LYS A 199 -17.51 15.12 38.30
N LEU A 200 -17.07 15.54 37.12
CA LEU A 200 -17.10 16.95 36.72
C LEU A 200 -18.55 17.39 36.50
N LYS A 201 -19.02 18.34 37.31
CA LYS A 201 -20.32 19.00 37.14
C LYS A 201 -20.18 20.08 36.08
N VAL A 202 -20.78 19.87 34.91
CA VAL A 202 -20.84 20.89 33.85
C VAL A 202 -22.17 21.65 34.00
N SER A 203 -22.11 22.96 34.15
CA SER A 203 -23.29 23.84 34.10
C SER A 203 -23.20 24.73 32.87
N VAL A 204 -24.22 24.67 32.02
CA VAL A 204 -24.38 25.56 30.86
C VAL A 204 -24.87 26.91 31.37
N VAL A 205 -24.14 27.99 31.09
CA VAL A 205 -24.40 29.31 31.71
C VAL A 205 -25.21 30.24 30.79
N GLU A 206 -25.16 30.09 29.47
CA GLU A 206 -26.04 30.85 28.56
C GLU A 206 -26.02 30.29 27.14
N GLU A 207 -27.19 30.04 26.56
CA GLU A 207 -27.39 29.74 25.14
C GLU A 207 -27.95 30.96 24.45
N ASN A 208 -27.23 31.49 23.46
CA ASN A 208 -27.79 32.39 22.46
C ASN A 208 -27.52 31.83 21.07
N MET A 209 -28.37 32.17 20.11
CA MET A 209 -28.49 31.58 18.76
C MET A 209 -27.22 31.60 17.88
N SER A 210 -26.09 32.12 18.37
CA SER A 210 -24.80 32.18 17.66
C SER A 210 -23.57 31.81 18.49
N SER A 211 -23.69 31.43 19.78
CA SER A 211 -22.56 30.87 20.55
C SER A 211 -23.01 30.13 21.82
N LEU A 212 -22.33 29.03 22.16
CA LEU A 212 -22.59 28.21 23.34
C LEU A 212 -21.45 28.42 24.35
N LYS A 213 -21.74 29.02 25.51
CA LYS A 213 -20.76 29.24 26.58
C LYS A 213 -20.90 28.15 27.64
N VAL A 214 -19.96 27.21 27.63
CA VAL A 214 -19.82 26.20 28.70
C VAL A 214 -18.81 26.70 29.72
N ALA A 215 -19.27 27.00 30.94
CA ALA A 215 -18.38 27.30 32.05
C ALA A 215 -18.13 26.01 32.84
N LEU A 216 -16.90 25.50 32.81
CA LEU A 216 -16.45 24.47 33.74
C LEU A 216 -16.06 25.17 35.04
N GLN A 217 -16.74 24.88 36.16
CA GLN A 217 -16.28 25.39 37.45
C GLN A 217 -14.96 24.71 37.82
N PRO A 218 -13.82 25.44 37.91
CA PRO A 218 -12.55 24.84 38.26
C PRO A 218 -12.46 24.83 39.79
N THR A 219 -12.80 23.71 40.42
CA THR A 219 -12.50 23.54 41.85
C THR A 219 -11.21 22.77 42.11
N LEU A 220 -10.40 22.46 41.10
CA LEU A 220 -9.07 21.88 41.28
C LEU A 220 -8.07 22.42 40.24
N PRO A 221 -6.77 22.55 40.61
CA PRO A 221 -5.75 23.07 39.72
C PRO A 221 -5.49 22.10 38.56
N LEU A 222 -5.40 22.65 37.35
CA LEU A 222 -5.03 21.90 36.15
C LEU A 222 -3.51 21.68 36.18
N ILE A 223 -3.08 20.43 36.36
CA ILE A 223 -1.66 20.06 36.28
C ILE A 223 -1.38 19.68 34.82
N SER A 224 -0.51 20.45 34.15
CA SER A 224 0.03 20.05 32.85
C SER A 224 1.44 19.47 33.05
N PHE A 225 1.71 18.38 32.33
CA PHE A 225 2.97 17.66 32.42
C PHE A 225 3.86 18.08 31.24
N GLN A 226 4.98 18.74 31.54
CA GLN A 226 6.04 19.00 30.58
C GLN A 226 7.36 18.48 31.15
N GLY A 227 7.72 17.25 30.76
CA GLY A 227 9.00 16.65 31.15
C GLY A 227 9.04 16.21 32.60
N SER A 228 9.81 16.91 33.45
CA SER A 228 10.16 16.46 34.81
C SER A 228 9.77 17.40 35.96
N ASP A 229 9.17 18.56 35.72
CA ASP A 229 8.78 19.52 36.76
C ASP A 229 7.29 19.87 36.72
N PHE A 230 6.71 20.16 37.89
CA PHE A 230 5.34 20.64 38.05
C PHE A 230 5.31 22.17 38.09
N VAL A 231 4.65 22.80 37.11
CA VAL A 231 4.39 24.25 37.13
C VAL A 231 2.94 24.50 37.54
N LEU A 232 2.73 25.22 38.64
CA LEU A 232 1.42 25.68 39.07
C LEU A 232 1.01 26.89 38.19
N LEU A 233 0.02 26.73 37.33
CA LEU A 233 -0.53 27.83 36.54
C LEU A 233 -1.54 28.62 37.37
N ASP A 234 -1.26 29.92 37.54
CA ASP A 234 -2.08 30.90 38.26
C ASP A 234 -3.50 31.00 37.65
N ALA A 235 -4.53 30.91 38.51
CA ALA A 235 -5.95 30.86 38.18
C ALA A 235 -6.54 32.19 37.66
N THR A 236 -5.72 33.22 37.47
CA THR A 236 -6.18 34.57 37.12
C THR A 236 -6.11 34.91 35.63
N LYS A 237 -5.59 34.03 34.77
CA LYS A 237 -5.52 34.30 33.32
C LYS A 237 -6.70 33.71 32.56
N GLN A 238 -7.64 34.57 32.20
CA GLN A 238 -8.71 34.30 31.23
C GLN A 238 -8.09 34.07 29.84
N CYS A 239 -8.13 32.84 29.33
CA CYS A 239 -7.90 32.57 27.92
C CYS A 239 -9.22 32.80 27.16
N VAL A 240 -9.30 33.91 26.42
CA VAL A 240 -10.36 34.14 25.43
C VAL A 240 -9.86 33.59 24.09
N LEU A 241 -10.50 32.54 23.59
CA LEU A 241 -10.34 32.07 22.21
C LEU A 241 -11.18 32.97 21.30
N GLU A 242 -10.54 33.92 20.61
CA GLU A 242 -11.15 34.62 19.49
C GLU A 242 -11.14 33.71 18.26
N LEU A 243 -12.33 33.43 17.70
CA LEU A 243 -12.48 32.79 16.41
C LEU A 243 -12.44 33.85 15.31
N ASP A 244 -11.61 33.63 14.28
CA ASP A 244 -11.49 34.51 13.14
C ASP A 244 -12.83 34.74 12.42
N LYS A 245 -12.99 35.97 11.93
CA LYS A 245 -14.18 36.53 11.27
C LYS A 245 -14.82 35.59 10.23
N PRO A 246 -16.16 35.62 10.08
CA PRO A 246 -16.82 34.91 8.99
C PRO A 246 -16.47 35.57 7.64
N MET A 247 -16.10 34.72 6.67
CA MET A 247 -15.86 35.08 5.27
C MET A 247 -17.08 35.80 4.65
N PRO A 248 -16.87 36.71 3.68
CA PRO A 248 -17.95 37.41 3.01
C PRO A 248 -18.76 36.43 2.14
N SER A 249 -20.08 36.56 2.23
CA SER A 249 -21.05 35.82 1.42
C SER A 249 -20.88 36.11 -0.09
N PRO A 250 -20.81 35.09 -0.96
CA PRO A 250 -20.81 35.30 -2.39
C PRO A 250 -22.21 35.66 -2.88
N THR A 251 -22.38 36.91 -3.27
CA THR A 251 -23.50 37.38 -4.09
C THR A 251 -23.29 36.92 -5.53
N SER A 252 -24.39 36.56 -6.20
CA SER A 252 -24.55 36.16 -7.61
C SER A 252 -24.29 34.67 -7.93
N GLN A 253 -25.40 33.92 -8.03
CA GLN A 253 -25.50 32.65 -8.75
C GLN A 253 -25.35 32.89 -10.25
N PRO A 254 -24.56 32.11 -11.01
CA PRO A 254 -24.82 31.87 -12.41
C PRO A 254 -25.93 30.81 -12.56
N PRO A 255 -26.66 30.77 -13.70
CA PRO A 255 -27.80 29.90 -13.88
C PRO A 255 -27.35 28.43 -13.94
N TYR A 256 -28.07 27.58 -13.22
CA TYR A 256 -28.07 26.11 -13.26
C TYR A 256 -27.02 25.47 -14.21
N ALA A 257 -25.80 25.26 -13.71
CA ALA A 257 -24.98 24.19 -14.24
C ALA A 257 -25.68 22.87 -13.82
N SER A 258 -26.13 22.08 -14.78
CA SER A 258 -26.72 20.77 -14.50
C SER A 258 -25.73 19.92 -13.69
N LEU A 259 -26.25 19.05 -12.84
CA LEU A 259 -25.44 18.14 -12.01
C LEU A 259 -24.43 17.35 -12.86
N GLU A 260 -24.81 17.01 -14.09
CA GLU A 260 -23.97 16.36 -15.10
C GLU A 260 -22.74 17.20 -15.48
N ILE A 261 -22.86 18.53 -15.60
CA ILE A 261 -21.73 19.41 -15.92
C ILE A 261 -20.73 19.41 -14.75
N VAL A 262 -21.22 19.42 -13.50
CA VAL A 262 -20.38 19.39 -12.30
C VAL A 262 -19.65 18.05 -12.17
N GLU A 263 -20.32 16.93 -12.46
CA GLU A 263 -19.73 15.59 -12.43
C GLU A 263 -18.77 15.33 -13.58
N HIS A 264 -19.09 15.83 -14.77
CA HIS A 264 -18.18 15.81 -15.92
C HIS A 264 -16.90 16.60 -15.61
N GLN A 265 -17.03 17.78 -14.98
CA GLN A 265 -15.90 18.62 -14.61
C GLN A 265 -15.02 17.98 -13.52
N ARG A 266 -15.62 17.25 -12.55
CA ARG A 266 -14.86 16.43 -11.58
C ARG A 266 -14.14 15.25 -12.23
N THR A 267 -14.77 14.60 -13.21
CA THR A 267 -14.19 13.46 -13.92
C THR A 267 -13.02 13.92 -14.78
N LEU A 268 -13.16 15.03 -15.49
CA LEU A 268 -12.06 15.69 -16.21
C LEU A 268 -10.94 16.10 -15.26
N GLN A 269 -11.23 16.66 -14.08
CA GLN A 269 -10.19 16.95 -13.08
C GLN A 269 -9.43 15.69 -12.63
N LYS A 270 -10.13 14.58 -12.41
CA LYS A 270 -9.49 13.30 -12.06
C LYS A 270 -8.63 12.75 -13.19
N ILE A 271 -9.12 12.78 -14.43
CA ILE A 271 -8.35 12.34 -15.61
C ILE A 271 -7.10 13.21 -15.78
N THR A 272 -7.25 14.53 -15.67
CA THR A 272 -6.12 15.48 -15.74
C THR A 272 -5.13 15.23 -14.60
N GLN A 273 -5.61 14.94 -13.38
CA GLN A 273 -4.75 14.60 -12.24
C GLN A 273 -4.02 13.27 -12.46
N TYR A 274 -4.69 12.27 -13.04
CA TYR A 274 -4.11 10.95 -13.34
C TYR A 274 -3.08 11.03 -14.47
N GLN A 275 -3.38 11.80 -15.52
CA GLN A 275 -2.45 12.12 -16.60
C GLN A 275 -1.26 12.93 -16.08
N ALA A 276 -1.47 13.89 -15.17
CA ALA A 276 -0.38 14.60 -14.51
C ALA A 276 0.50 13.65 -13.67
N SER A 277 -0.08 12.68 -12.95
CA SER A 277 0.72 11.68 -12.22
C SER A 277 1.49 10.73 -13.14
N LEU A 278 0.88 10.28 -14.25
CA LEU A 278 1.55 9.46 -15.27
C LEU A 278 2.67 10.23 -15.98
N SER A 279 2.45 11.51 -16.29
CA SER A 279 3.47 12.39 -16.85
C SER A 279 4.59 12.69 -15.84
N MET A 280 4.28 12.80 -14.54
CA MET A 280 5.30 12.91 -13.48
C MET A 280 6.13 11.63 -13.32
N GLU A 281 5.55 10.44 -13.51
CA GLU A 281 6.30 9.18 -13.53
C GLU A 281 7.20 9.06 -14.76
N GLN A 282 6.76 9.55 -15.92
CA GLN A 282 7.52 9.51 -17.17
C GLN A 282 8.55 10.65 -17.28
N SER A 283 8.34 11.76 -16.59
CA SER A 283 9.18 12.96 -16.61
C SER A 283 9.09 13.66 -15.24
N PRO A 284 9.81 13.15 -14.22
CA PRO A 284 9.77 13.74 -12.91
C PRO A 284 10.19 15.21 -13.00
N PRO A 285 9.49 16.12 -12.30
CA PRO A 285 9.73 17.55 -12.41
C PRO A 285 11.18 17.84 -12.05
N LEU A 286 11.85 18.59 -12.92
CA LEU A 286 13.21 19.05 -12.67
C LEU A 286 13.22 19.88 -11.40
N THR A 287 14.06 19.51 -10.43
CA THR A 287 14.23 20.32 -9.24
C THR A 287 14.96 21.62 -9.63
N PRO A 288 14.37 22.80 -9.42
CA PRO A 288 15.04 24.05 -9.77
C PRO A 288 16.29 24.24 -8.91
N LEU A 289 17.39 24.66 -9.53
CA LEU A 289 18.68 24.82 -8.85
C LEU A 289 18.64 25.81 -7.68
N SER A 290 17.70 26.75 -7.69
CA SER A 290 17.47 27.71 -6.60
C SER A 290 17.01 27.08 -5.29
N GLU A 291 16.49 25.85 -5.32
CA GLU A 291 16.06 25.11 -4.12
C GLU A 291 17.19 24.32 -3.46
N LEU A 292 18.35 24.23 -4.12
CA LEU A 292 19.48 23.44 -3.66
C LEU A 292 20.44 24.30 -2.83
N SER A 293 20.91 23.74 -1.72
CA SER A 293 21.99 24.28 -0.91
C SER A 293 23.32 24.22 -1.66
N SER A 294 24.33 24.96 -1.19
CA SER A 294 25.67 24.96 -1.77
C SER A 294 26.30 23.55 -1.85
N ILE A 295 26.04 22.70 -0.85
CA ILE A 295 26.54 21.31 -0.82
C ILE A 295 25.86 20.47 -1.91
N GLU A 296 24.55 20.63 -2.07
CA GLU A 296 23.77 19.93 -3.09
C GLU A 296 24.14 20.38 -4.50
N LEU A 297 24.35 21.68 -4.71
CA LEU A 297 24.82 22.22 -5.99
C LEU A 297 26.18 21.64 -6.38
N LYS A 298 27.10 21.50 -5.42
CA LYS A 298 28.40 20.86 -5.68
C LYS A 298 28.24 19.40 -6.10
N ALA A 299 27.28 18.69 -5.54
CA ALA A 299 26.98 17.32 -5.97
C ALA A 299 26.33 17.25 -7.36
N VAL A 300 25.45 18.19 -7.70
CA VAL A 300 24.91 18.32 -9.07
C VAL A 300 26.05 18.56 -10.07
N GLU A 301 27.00 19.43 -9.74
CA GLU A 301 28.16 19.72 -10.59
C GLU A 301 28.99 18.46 -10.84
N VAL A 302 29.32 17.69 -9.81
CA VAL A 302 30.07 16.42 -9.95
C VAL A 302 29.29 15.40 -10.77
N LEU A 303 27.97 15.32 -10.62
CA LEU A 303 27.11 14.46 -11.44
C LEU A 303 27.06 14.90 -12.91
N LEU A 304 27.11 16.20 -13.18
CA LEU A 304 27.22 16.74 -14.54
C LEU A 304 28.58 16.42 -15.15
N GLU A 305 29.66 16.61 -14.40
CA GLU A 305 31.02 16.20 -14.81
C GLU A 305 31.08 14.70 -15.13
N ALA A 306 30.48 13.87 -14.29
CA ALA A 306 30.36 12.43 -14.54
C ALA A 306 29.59 12.14 -15.84
N SER A 307 28.50 12.87 -16.11
CA SER A 307 27.71 12.73 -17.34
C SER A 307 28.50 13.09 -18.62
N MET A 308 29.59 13.87 -18.47
CA MET A 308 30.52 14.23 -19.54
C MET A 308 31.76 13.32 -19.57
N GLY A 309 31.89 12.37 -18.63
CA GLY A 309 33.06 11.50 -18.50
C GLY A 309 34.27 12.16 -17.83
N HIS A 310 34.06 13.27 -17.10
CA HIS A 310 35.12 14.02 -16.41
C HIS A 310 35.24 13.70 -14.92
N ALA A 311 34.25 13.02 -14.34
CA ALA A 311 34.30 12.58 -12.95
C ALA A 311 34.16 11.06 -12.82
N ASP A 312 34.83 10.50 -11.82
CA ASP A 312 34.79 9.08 -11.50
C ASP A 312 33.78 8.74 -10.39
N TRP A 313 33.59 7.44 -10.13
CA TRP A 313 32.68 6.98 -9.09
C TRP A 313 33.05 7.48 -7.69
N ASN A 314 34.33 7.60 -7.37
CA ASN A 314 34.76 8.01 -6.03
C ASN A 314 34.40 9.47 -5.77
N GLN A 315 34.59 10.33 -6.77
CA GLN A 315 34.17 11.73 -6.71
C GLN A 315 32.65 11.87 -6.54
N ILE A 316 31.87 11.06 -7.27
CA ILE A 316 30.41 11.02 -7.12
C ILE A 316 30.02 10.55 -5.72
N LYS A 317 30.64 9.47 -5.22
CA LYS A 317 30.38 8.88 -3.89
C LYS A 317 30.66 9.90 -2.79
N ASP A 318 31.80 10.58 -2.85
CA ASP A 318 32.19 11.61 -1.88
C ASP A 318 31.28 12.84 -1.91
N ALA A 319 30.82 13.23 -3.10
CA ALA A 319 29.89 14.35 -3.26
C ALA A 319 28.50 14.00 -2.69
N ILE A 320 27.99 12.79 -2.97
CA ILE A 320 26.67 12.33 -2.50
C ILE A 320 26.68 12.06 -0.99
N ALA A 321 27.80 11.59 -0.41
CA ALA A 321 27.91 11.31 1.01
C ALA A 321 27.69 12.55 1.91
N LYS A 322 27.95 13.76 1.37
CA LYS A 322 27.77 15.03 2.10
C LYS A 322 26.32 15.54 2.07
N ILE A 323 25.45 14.93 1.28
CA ILE A 323 24.05 15.37 1.11
C ILE A 323 23.18 14.69 2.17
N ASN A 324 22.25 15.45 2.75
CA ASN A 324 21.23 14.90 3.63
C ASN A 324 20.46 13.77 2.89
N PRO A 325 20.35 12.55 3.46
CA PRO A 325 19.65 11.42 2.84
C PRO A 325 18.28 11.78 2.24
N ASP A 326 17.47 12.57 2.95
CA ASP A 326 16.10 12.94 2.55
C ASP A 326 16.06 13.88 1.32
N ARG A 327 17.22 14.40 0.91
CA ARG A 327 17.35 15.36 -0.20
C ARG A 327 18.13 14.82 -1.40
N LYS A 328 18.61 13.58 -1.35
CA LYS A 328 19.36 12.97 -2.47
C LYS A 328 18.55 12.92 -3.77
N ASP A 329 17.25 12.69 -3.66
CA ASP A 329 16.36 12.68 -4.83
C ASP A 329 16.27 14.05 -5.51
N LYS A 330 16.23 15.14 -4.74
CA LYS A 330 16.22 16.50 -5.31
C LYS A 330 17.46 16.80 -6.15
N VAL A 331 18.62 16.37 -5.66
CA VAL A 331 19.90 16.50 -6.38
C VAL A 331 19.88 15.65 -7.65
N TRP A 332 19.38 14.43 -7.56
CA TRP A 332 19.26 13.55 -8.73
C TRP A 332 18.30 14.10 -9.78
N PHE A 333 17.15 14.65 -9.38
CA PHE A 333 16.14 15.23 -10.27
C PHE A 333 16.48 16.64 -10.76
N ALA A 334 17.57 17.25 -10.29
CA ALA A 334 18.10 18.47 -10.90
C ALA A 334 18.79 18.21 -12.26
N LEU A 335 19.15 16.96 -12.55
CA LEU A 335 19.72 16.56 -13.84
C LEU A 335 18.62 16.17 -14.84
N SER A 336 18.86 16.48 -16.12
CA SER A 336 18.01 15.98 -17.21
C SER A 336 18.03 14.45 -17.28
N LEU A 337 17.05 13.85 -17.96
CA LEU A 337 16.98 12.40 -18.13
C LEU A 337 18.27 11.85 -18.80
N ASP A 338 18.69 12.48 -19.90
CA ASP A 338 19.91 12.11 -20.61
C ASP A 338 21.18 12.23 -19.75
N GLN A 339 21.26 13.27 -18.93
CA GLN A 339 22.40 13.47 -18.02
C GLN A 339 22.44 12.38 -16.94
N ARG A 340 21.29 12.02 -16.37
CA ARG A 340 21.16 10.92 -15.41
C ARG A 340 21.58 9.60 -16.02
N ASP A 341 21.14 9.31 -17.24
CA ASP A 341 21.47 8.06 -17.93
C ASP A 341 22.96 8.01 -18.31
N ARG A 342 23.58 9.13 -18.68
CA ARG A 342 25.04 9.21 -18.88
C ARG A 342 25.80 9.05 -17.56
N ALA A 343 25.41 9.75 -16.51
CA ALA A 343 26.04 9.65 -15.19
C ALA A 343 25.96 8.21 -14.63
N ARG A 344 24.83 7.51 -14.83
CA ARG A 344 24.66 6.10 -14.44
C ARG A 344 25.67 5.15 -15.09
N LYS A 345 26.21 5.48 -16.27
CA LYS A 345 27.23 4.64 -16.94
C LYS A 345 28.57 4.64 -16.20
N VAL A 346 28.82 5.66 -15.38
CA VAL A 346 30.03 5.76 -14.54
C VAL A 346 29.90 4.91 -13.28
N PHE A 347 28.69 4.47 -12.93
CA PHE A 347 28.45 3.73 -11.69
C PHE A 347 29.03 2.31 -11.84
N PRO A 348 29.69 1.77 -10.81
CA PRO A 348 30.17 0.40 -10.84
C PRO A 348 29.03 -0.59 -11.09
N THR A 349 29.32 -1.66 -11.82
CA THR A 349 28.33 -2.68 -12.21
C THR A 349 27.55 -3.22 -11.02
N HIS A 350 28.21 -3.46 -9.88
CA HIS A 350 27.57 -3.96 -8.67
C HIS A 350 26.52 -2.98 -8.11
N TYR A 351 26.75 -1.67 -8.21
CA TYR A 351 25.80 -0.67 -7.72
C TYR A 351 24.54 -0.61 -8.60
N ILE A 352 24.71 -0.79 -9.92
CA ILE A 352 23.58 -0.93 -10.85
C ILE A 352 22.73 -2.15 -10.49
N LEU A 353 23.37 -3.29 -10.19
CA LEU A 353 22.70 -4.52 -9.76
C LEU A 353 21.90 -4.31 -8.47
N LEU A 354 22.46 -3.61 -7.48
CA LEU A 354 21.77 -3.30 -6.22
C LEU A 354 20.53 -2.43 -6.44
N ILE A 355 20.63 -1.36 -7.23
CA ILE A 355 19.47 -0.51 -7.58
C ILE A 355 18.38 -1.35 -8.26
N GLN A 356 18.76 -2.24 -9.18
CA GLN A 356 17.79 -3.12 -9.84
C GLN A 356 17.16 -4.12 -8.86
N ALA A 357 17.93 -4.67 -7.92
CA ALA A 357 17.43 -5.56 -6.89
C ALA A 357 16.39 -4.88 -5.99
N VAL A 358 16.62 -3.62 -5.62
CA VAL A 358 15.68 -2.81 -4.82
C VAL A 358 14.40 -2.55 -5.59
N LYS A 359 14.52 -2.14 -6.86
CA LYS A 359 13.36 -1.93 -7.74
C LYS A 359 12.53 -3.21 -7.92
N LYS A 360 13.19 -4.37 -7.99
CA LYS A 360 12.54 -5.68 -8.05
C LYS A 360 12.05 -6.19 -6.69
N SER A 361 12.19 -5.39 -5.63
CA SER A 361 11.82 -5.77 -4.26
C SER A 361 12.52 -7.04 -3.77
N LEU A 362 13.75 -7.31 -4.23
CA LEU A 362 14.58 -8.42 -3.74
C LEU A 362 15.28 -8.06 -2.42
N ILE A 363 15.70 -6.79 -2.30
CA ILE A 363 16.34 -6.22 -1.12
C ILE A 363 15.71 -4.86 -0.79
N TYR A 364 15.71 -4.47 0.48
CA TYR A 364 15.21 -3.16 0.93
C TYR A 364 16.32 -2.11 1.02
N GLU A 365 17.47 -2.51 1.56
CA GLU A 365 18.58 -1.62 1.86
C GLU A 365 19.92 -2.38 1.72
N TRP A 366 20.98 -1.64 1.42
CA TRP A 366 22.33 -2.17 1.36
C TRP A 366 23.34 -1.18 1.93
N LEU A 367 24.39 -1.70 2.55
CA LEU A 367 25.49 -0.92 3.12
C LEU A 367 26.82 -1.52 2.65
N GLU A 368 27.61 -0.71 1.94
CA GLU A 368 28.96 -1.09 1.53
C GLU A 368 29.91 -1.00 2.71
N ASP A 369 30.73 -2.02 2.93
CA ASP A 369 31.76 -2.01 3.97
C ASP A 369 32.84 -0.95 3.68
N LYS A 370 33.56 -0.51 4.71
CA LYS A 370 34.68 0.45 4.62
C LYS A 370 35.77 -0.01 3.65
N SER A 371 35.94 -1.31 3.49
CA SER A 371 36.90 -1.90 2.55
C SER A 371 36.47 -1.77 1.08
N GLY A 372 35.19 -1.53 0.81
CA GLY A 372 34.62 -1.58 -0.53
C GLY A 372 34.65 -2.97 -1.17
N GLY A 373 34.96 -4.03 -0.40
CA GLY A 373 35.04 -5.41 -0.91
C GLY A 373 33.79 -6.24 -0.66
N ALA A 374 32.93 -5.81 0.27
CA ALA A 374 31.73 -6.52 0.67
C ALA A 374 30.56 -5.56 0.93
N ILE A 375 29.35 -6.08 0.77
CA ILE A 375 28.10 -5.33 0.90
C ILE A 375 27.18 -6.10 1.84
N HIS A 376 26.73 -5.43 2.90
CA HIS A 376 25.65 -5.90 3.77
C HIS A 376 24.31 -5.68 3.08
N LEU A 377 23.51 -6.72 2.93
CA LEU A 377 22.19 -6.68 2.28
C LEU A 377 21.07 -6.95 3.28
N ARG A 378 19.98 -6.17 3.20
CA ARG A 378 18.72 -6.44 3.91
C ARG A 378 17.69 -6.97 2.91
N ILE A 379 17.30 -8.24 3.05
CA ILE A 379 16.49 -8.98 2.07
C ILE A 379 15.00 -8.78 2.40
N CYS A 380 14.13 -8.68 1.39
CA CYS A 380 12.70 -8.41 1.62
C CYS A 380 11.92 -9.55 2.31
N ASN A 381 12.52 -10.73 2.49
CA ASN A 381 11.89 -11.91 3.11
C ASN A 381 12.21 -12.06 4.61
N THR A 382 12.91 -11.11 5.20
CA THR A 382 13.36 -11.15 6.60
C THR A 382 12.82 -9.96 7.39
N VAL A 383 12.93 -10.04 8.71
CA VAL A 383 12.36 -9.06 9.63
C VAL A 383 13.09 -7.71 9.46
N PRO A 384 12.36 -6.56 9.36
CA PRO A 384 12.97 -5.24 9.27
C PRO A 384 13.92 -4.98 10.44
N GLY A 385 15.21 -4.77 10.16
CA GLY A 385 16.22 -4.42 11.18
C GLY A 385 17.48 -5.28 11.17
N MET A 386 17.45 -6.49 10.60
CA MET A 386 18.67 -7.30 10.37
C MET A 386 19.22 -7.08 8.96
N PHE A 387 20.54 -7.01 8.83
CA PHE A 387 21.22 -7.29 7.56
C PHE A 387 21.43 -8.78 7.53
N ASP A 388 20.87 -9.46 6.54
CA ASP A 388 20.78 -10.92 6.56
C ASP A 388 22.08 -11.56 6.09
N GLU A 389 22.77 -10.90 5.16
CA GLU A 389 24.00 -11.43 4.58
C GLU A 389 25.01 -10.35 4.26
N LEU A 390 26.28 -10.69 4.52
CA LEU A 390 27.44 -9.98 4.01
C LEU A 390 27.90 -10.70 2.74
N VAL A 391 27.77 -10.03 1.60
CA VAL A 391 28.07 -10.61 0.28
C VAL A 391 29.27 -9.89 -0.32
N SER A 392 30.28 -10.65 -0.78
CA SER A 392 31.40 -10.06 -1.52
C SER A 392 30.92 -9.49 -2.85
N ILE A 393 31.53 -8.39 -3.31
CA ILE A 393 31.13 -7.73 -4.57
C ILE A 393 31.21 -8.70 -5.76
N GLU A 394 32.22 -9.57 -5.78
CA GLU A 394 32.43 -10.58 -6.83
C GLU A 394 31.30 -11.61 -6.90
N ASN A 395 30.68 -11.93 -5.75
CA ASN A 395 29.61 -12.93 -5.66
C ASN A 395 28.20 -12.32 -5.70
N LEU A 396 28.09 -10.99 -5.72
CA LEU A 396 26.81 -10.29 -5.60
C LEU A 396 25.81 -10.70 -6.69
N GLU A 397 26.24 -10.81 -7.94
CA GLU A 397 25.35 -11.16 -9.04
C GLU A 397 24.78 -12.59 -8.88
N SER A 398 25.64 -13.55 -8.54
CA SER A 398 25.25 -14.93 -8.27
C SER A 398 24.27 -15.00 -7.10
N PHE A 399 24.53 -14.23 -6.03
CA PHE A 399 23.65 -14.16 -4.88
C PHE A 399 22.27 -13.59 -5.23
N LEU A 400 22.21 -12.43 -5.89
CA LEU A 400 20.92 -11.82 -6.30
C LEU A 400 20.09 -12.73 -7.22
N LYS A 401 20.73 -13.56 -8.05
CA LYS A 401 20.05 -14.59 -8.85
C LYS A 401 19.38 -15.68 -8.00
N THR A 402 19.92 -16.00 -6.83
CA THR A 402 19.29 -16.96 -5.90
C THR A 402 18.06 -16.38 -5.20
N LEU A 403 18.02 -15.05 -5.00
CA LEU A 403 16.87 -14.34 -4.43
C LEU A 403 15.75 -14.10 -5.43
N SER A 404 16.09 -13.99 -6.72
CA SER A 404 15.07 -13.93 -7.76
C SER A 404 14.27 -15.23 -7.73
N PRO A 405 12.92 -15.19 -7.68
CA PRO A 405 12.12 -16.40 -7.77
C PRO A 405 12.57 -17.13 -9.04
N ARG A 406 13.06 -18.38 -8.89
CA ARG A 406 13.41 -19.22 -10.03
C ARG A 406 12.24 -19.14 -10.99
N ASP A 407 12.49 -18.70 -12.22
CA ASP A 407 11.50 -18.78 -13.27
C ASP A 407 10.90 -20.20 -13.22
N GLU A 408 9.60 -20.30 -12.93
CA GLU A 408 8.85 -21.55 -12.81
C GLU A 408 8.83 -22.35 -14.14
N SER A 409 9.59 -21.92 -15.14
CA SER A 409 9.79 -22.55 -16.44
C SER A 409 10.66 -23.81 -16.41
N ALA A 410 11.35 -24.12 -15.31
CA ALA A 410 12.15 -25.34 -15.16
C ALA A 410 11.40 -26.53 -14.51
N SER A 411 10.10 -26.41 -14.27
CA SER A 411 9.22 -27.55 -13.99
C SER A 411 8.20 -27.70 -15.10
N LYS A 412 8.66 -28.22 -16.24
CA LYS A 412 7.81 -28.90 -17.23
C LYS A 412 8.48 -30.19 -17.66
#